data_AF-A0A3B9QU68-F1
#
_entry.id   AF-A0A3B9QU68-F1
#
_cell.length_a   1.000
_cell.length_b   1.000
_cell.length_c   1.000
_cell.angle_alpha   90.00
_cell.angle_beta   90.00
_cell.angle_gamma   90.00
#
_symmetry.space_group_name_H-M   'P 1'
#
loop_
_entity.id
_entity.type
_entity.pdbx_description
1 polymer ?
#
loop_
_entity_poly.entity_id
_entity_poly.type
_entity_poly.pdbx_seq_one_letter_code
_entity_poly.pdbx_strand_id
1 'polypeptide(L)'
;MDTGRTIAEVARELGVGAQTLGKWVAAEHADQAGEPTGELDLDERAELKRLRRELADVKKDNEFLGKAAAFFAAKQPPQNGMN
;
A
#
# COMPACT_ATOMS: atom_id res chain seq x y z
N MET A 1 9.57 9.25 22.26
CA MET A 1 10.05 8.97 23.63
C MET A 1 9.31 7.74 24.10
N ASP A 2 9.83 6.54 23.82
CA ASP A 2 9.35 5.34 24.51
C ASP A 2 9.80 5.45 25.95
N THR A 3 8.85 5.69 26.86
CA THR A 3 9.14 5.93 28.28
C THR A 3 9.61 4.66 29.01
N GLY A 4 9.81 3.54 28.31
CA GLY A 4 10.20 2.24 28.87
C GLY A 4 9.11 1.58 29.73
N ARG A 5 7.92 2.18 29.78
CA ARG A 5 6.79 1.75 30.61
C ARG A 5 5.96 0.72 29.84
N THR A 6 5.50 -0.31 30.55
CA THR A 6 4.65 -1.32 29.93
C THR A 6 3.20 -0.82 29.83
N ILE A 7 2.47 -1.30 28.82
CA ILE A 7 1.03 -1.00 28.64
C ILE A 7 0.23 -1.37 29.90
N ALA A 8 0.62 -2.44 30.61
CA ALA A 8 -0.04 -2.89 31.84
C ALA A 8 0.13 -1.89 33.00
N GLU A 9 1.32 -1.31 33.16
CA GLU A 9 1.58 -0.30 34.20
C GLU A 9 0.75 0.96 33.95
N VAL A 10 0.75 1.45 32.71
CA VAL A 10 -0.01 2.64 32.31
C VAL A 10 -1.52 2.39 32.43
N ALA A 11 -1.99 1.20 32.03
CA ALA A 11 -3.40 0.83 32.14
C ALA A 11 -3.88 0.84 33.59
N ARG A 12 -3.05 0.34 34.53
CA ARG A 12 -3.38 0.33 35.96
C ARG A 12 -3.47 1.75 36.54
N GLU A 13 -2.58 2.65 36.15
CA GLU A 13 -2.64 4.06 36.59
C GLU A 13 -3.85 4.81 36.05
N LEU A 14 -4.23 4.51 34.81
CA LEU A 14 -5.39 5.11 34.16
C LEU A 14 -6.72 4.45 34.56
N GLY A 15 -6.69 3.35 35.33
CA GLY A 15 -7.89 2.61 35.72
C GLY A 15 -8.60 1.92 34.55
N VAL A 16 -7.89 1.61 33.46
CA VAL A 16 -8.43 0.95 32.26
C VAL A 16 -7.89 -0.47 32.13
N GLY A 17 -8.61 -1.31 31.37
CA GLY A 17 -8.12 -2.65 31.06
C GLY A 17 -6.89 -2.59 30.15
N ALA A 18 -5.83 -3.36 30.47
CA ALA A 18 -4.60 -3.40 29.67
C ALA A 18 -4.83 -3.80 28.21
N GLN A 19 -5.79 -4.70 27.94
CA GLN A 19 -6.19 -5.04 26.57
C GLN A 19 -6.86 -3.87 25.85
N THR A 20 -7.69 -3.08 26.53
CA THR A 20 -8.35 -1.91 25.95
C THR A 20 -7.32 -0.85 25.59
N LEU A 21 -6.41 -0.54 26.53
CA LEU A 21 -5.34 0.42 26.27
C LEU A 21 -4.42 -0.07 25.14
N GLY A 22 -4.07 -1.36 25.12
CA GLY A 22 -3.26 -1.93 24.06
C GLY A 22 -3.90 -1.81 22.66
N LYS A 23 -5.22 -1.94 22.56
CA LYS A 23 -5.94 -1.72 21.29
C LYS A 23 -5.86 -0.28 20.83
N TRP A 24 -6.01 0.69 21.74
CA TRP A 24 -5.91 2.11 21.38
C TRP A 24 -4.50 2.51 20.97
N VAL A 25 -3.47 2.02 21.68
CA VAL A 25 -2.07 2.23 21.31
C VAL A 25 -1.78 1.62 19.94
N ALA A 26 -2.26 0.41 19.66
CA ALA A 26 -2.07 -0.21 18.35
C ALA A 26 -2.77 0.56 17.22
N ALA A 27 -3.98 1.07 17.46
CA ALA A 27 -4.70 1.90 16.50
C ALA A 27 -3.95 3.22 16.24
N GLU A 28 -3.49 3.89 17.29
CA GLU A 28 -2.73 5.14 17.18
C GLU A 28 -1.39 4.95 16.44
N HIS A 29 -0.67 3.85 16.72
CA HIS A 29 0.56 3.52 15.99
C HIS A 29 0.32 3.28 14.50
N ALA A 30 -0.78 2.61 14.14
CA ALA A 30 -1.07 2.34 12.74
C ALA A 30 -1.65 3.58 12.02
N ASP A 31 -2.38 4.47 12.71
CA ASP A 31 -2.72 5.81 12.20
C ASP A 31 -1.45 6.64 11.92
N GLN A 32 -0.47 6.61 12.82
CA GLN A 32 0.83 7.27 12.62
C GLN A 32 1.63 6.66 11.47
N ALA A 33 1.50 5.35 11.24
CA ALA A 33 2.14 4.65 10.13
C ALA A 33 1.42 4.87 8.78
N GLY A 34 0.26 5.54 8.78
CA GLY A 34 -0.59 5.69 7.60
C GLY A 34 -1.20 4.37 7.14
N GLU A 35 -1.20 3.35 8.00
CA GLU A 35 -1.90 2.09 7.74
C GLU A 35 -3.39 2.30 8.06
N PRO A 36 -4.32 1.97 7.14
CA PRO A 36 -5.73 2.16 7.41
C PRO A 36 -6.19 1.23 8.53
N THR A 37 -6.45 1.78 9.71
CA THR A 37 -6.86 1.06 10.92
C THR A 37 -8.38 0.91 11.01
N GLY A 38 -9.02 0.30 10.01
CA GLY A 38 -10.46 0.09 10.11
C GLY A 38 -11.15 -0.36 8.85
N GLU A 39 -12.46 -0.46 8.94
CA GLU A 39 -13.30 -0.54 7.76
C GLU A 39 -13.21 0.79 7.01
N LEU A 40 -12.78 0.74 5.75
CA LEU A 40 -12.80 1.90 4.86
C LEU A 40 -14.21 2.50 4.83
N ASP A 41 -14.29 3.82 4.87
CA ASP A 41 -15.55 4.51 4.66
C ASP A 41 -16.05 4.35 3.21
N LEU A 42 -17.26 4.84 2.90
CA LEU A 42 -17.86 4.67 1.58
C LEU A 42 -17.07 5.39 0.48
N ASP A 43 -16.50 6.54 0.77
CA ASP A 43 -15.76 7.37 -0.18
C ASP A 43 -14.39 6.74 -0.45
N GLU A 44 -13.71 6.26 0.60
CA GLU A 44 -12.47 5.49 0.50
C GLU A 44 -12.66 4.19 -0.29
N ARG A 45 -13.77 3.47 -0.09
CA ARG A 45 -14.11 2.27 -0.89
C ARG A 45 -14.37 2.63 -2.36
N ALA A 46 -15.06 3.72 -2.62
CA ALA A 46 -15.33 4.19 -3.98
C ALA A 46 -14.03 4.59 -4.70
N GLU A 47 -13.16 5.31 -4.02
CA GLU A 47 -11.85 5.70 -4.54
C GLU A 47 -10.95 4.50 -4.78
N LEU A 48 -10.90 3.55 -3.84
CA LEU A 48 -10.17 2.30 -4.03
C LEU A 48 -10.65 1.52 -5.27
N LYS A 49 -11.96 1.50 -5.52
CA LYS A 49 -12.53 0.87 -6.73
C LYS A 49 -12.12 1.62 -7.99
N ARG A 50 -12.12 2.97 -7.97
CA ARG A 50 -11.65 3.81 -9.08
C ARG A 50 -10.19 3.53 -9.40
N LEU A 51 -9.32 3.58 -8.39
CA LEU A 51 -7.88 3.35 -8.52
C LEU A 51 -7.57 1.94 -9.03
N ARG A 52 -8.30 0.92 -8.55
CA ARG A 52 -8.13 -0.46 -9.05
C ARG A 52 -8.49 -0.59 -10.53
N ARG A 53 -9.51 0.12 -10.99
CA ARG A 53 -9.89 0.14 -12.40
C ARG A 53 -8.81 0.83 -13.25
N GLU A 54 -8.37 2.01 -12.82
CA GLU A 54 -7.32 2.76 -13.52
C GLU A 54 -6.02 1.96 -13.61
N LEU A 55 -5.62 1.29 -12.53
CA LEU A 55 -4.46 0.41 -12.53
C LEU A 55 -4.61 -0.77 -13.50
N ALA A 56 -5.81 -1.34 -13.65
CA ALA A 56 -6.06 -2.41 -14.60
C ALA A 56 -5.94 -1.90 -16.05
N ASP A 57 -6.47 -0.71 -16.34
CA ASP A 57 -6.38 -0.09 -17.66
C ASP A 57 -4.92 0.23 -18.02
N VAL A 58 -4.17 0.85 -17.10
CA VAL A 58 -2.74 1.15 -17.27
C VAL A 58 -1.92 -0.13 -17.51
N LYS A 59 -2.20 -1.21 -16.76
CA LYS A 59 -1.49 -2.49 -16.95
C LYS A 59 -1.75 -3.08 -18.34
N LYS A 60 -2.97 -3.00 -18.83
CA LYS A 60 -3.33 -3.49 -20.18
C LYS A 60 -2.61 -2.70 -21.27
N ASP A 61 -2.56 -1.37 -21.13
CA ASP A 61 -1.84 -0.52 -22.09
C ASP A 61 -0.33 -0.80 -22.06
N ASN A 62 0.24 -0.97 -20.87
CA ASN A 62 1.65 -1.33 -20.73
C ASN A 62 1.96 -2.69 -21.38
N GLU A 63 1.11 -3.70 -21.18
CA GLU A 63 1.25 -5.01 -21.82
C GLU A 63 1.18 -4.90 -23.35
N PHE A 64 0.24 -4.12 -23.88
CA PHE A 64 0.13 -3.89 -25.32
C PHE A 64 1.37 -3.21 -25.89
N LEU A 65 1.84 -2.14 -25.25
CA LEU A 65 3.05 -1.43 -25.65
C LEU A 65 4.30 -2.32 -25.56
N GLY A 66 4.40 -3.14 -24.53
CA GLY A 66 5.47 -4.13 -24.39
C GLY A 66 5.50 -5.14 -25.53
N LYS A 67 4.33 -5.67 -25.93
CA LYS A 67 4.20 -6.57 -27.09
C LYS A 67 4.57 -5.86 -28.40
N ALA A 68 4.13 -4.62 -28.59
CA ALA A 68 4.46 -3.83 -29.77
C ALA A 68 5.98 -3.59 -29.85
N ALA A 69 6.61 -3.16 -28.76
CA ALA A 69 8.05 -2.95 -28.68
C ALA A 69 8.83 -4.24 -29.00
N ALA A 70 8.42 -5.38 -28.44
CA ALA A 70 9.03 -6.67 -28.73
C ALA A 70 8.88 -7.07 -30.20
N PHE A 71 7.71 -6.85 -30.80
CA PHE A 71 7.47 -7.11 -32.22
C PHE A 71 8.39 -6.28 -33.12
N PHE A 72 8.54 -4.99 -32.82
CA PHE A 72 9.42 -4.12 -33.60
C PHE A 72 10.90 -4.47 -33.43
N ALA A 73 11.34 -4.79 -32.21
CA ALA A 73 12.70 -5.25 -31.94
C ALA A 73 13.02 -6.55 -32.72
N ALA A 74 12.09 -7.49 -32.76
CA ALA A 74 12.24 -8.74 -33.52
C ALA A 74 12.27 -8.54 -35.06
N LYS A 75 11.77 -7.41 -35.57
CA LYS A 75 11.79 -7.05 -37.00
C LYS A 75 12.94 -6.13 -37.39
N GLN A 76 13.78 -5.68 -36.46
CA GLN A 76 14.99 -4.96 -36.84
C GLN A 76 15.94 -5.93 -37.55
N PRO A 77 16.41 -5.62 -38.78
CA PRO A 77 17.45 -6.41 -39.41
C PRO A 77 18.71 -6.35 -38.53
N PRO A 78 19.55 -7.39 -38.52
CA PRO A 78 20.82 -7.32 -37.81
C PRO A 78 21.56 -6.07 -38.30
N GLN A 79 22.01 -5.22 -37.37
CA GLN A 79 22.99 -4.20 -37.72
C GLN A 79 24.21 -4.95 -38.24
N ASN A 80 24.38 -4.96 -39.56
CA ASN A 80 25.58 -5.45 -40.18
C ASN A 80 26.68 -4.47 -39.75
N GLY A 81 27.39 -4.81 -38.67
CA GLY A 81 28.60 -4.15 -38.24
C GLY A 81 29.60 -4.26 -39.39
N MET A 82 29.66 -3.22 -40.21
CA MET A 82 30.74 -2.99 -41.14
C MET A 82 31.82 -2.20 -40.39
N ASN A 83 33.04 -2.71 -40.54
CA ASN A 83 34.32 -2.20 -40.06
C ASN A 83 34.49 -0.68 -40.18
#